data_AF-C5IX13-F1
#
_entry.id   AF-C5IX13-F1
#
_cell.length_a   1.000
_cell.length_b   1.000
_cell.length_c   1.000
_cell.angle_alpha   90.00
_cell.angle_beta   90.00
_cell.angle_gamma   90.00
#
_symmetry.space_group_name_H-M   'P 1'
#
loop_
_entity.id
_entity.type
_entity.pdbx_description
1 polymer ?
#
loop_
_entity_poly.entity_id
_entity_poly.type
_entity_poly.pdbx_seq_one_letter_code
_entity_poly.pdbx_strand_id
1 'polypeptide(L)'
;MEGKEEDVRLGANKFPERQPIGTAAQSQDDGKDYTEPPPAPLFEPGELSSWSFYRAGIAEFVATFLFLYITILTVMGVVKPVDPGKNKCANVGIQGIAWAFGGMIFALVYCTAGISGGHINPAVTFGLFLARKLSLTRALFCMVMQCLGAICGAGVVRGFLKGEYVRLNGGANFVAPGYTKGDGLGAEIVGTFVLVYTVFSATDAKRSARDSHVPILAPLPIGFAVFLVHLATIPITGTGINPARSLGAAIIYNKDRAWDDHWIFWVGPFIGAALAALYHQVVIRAIPFKSK
;
A
#
# COMPACT_ATOMS: atom_id res chain seq x y z
N MET A 1 -33.89 -55.08 -3.52
CA MET A 1 -33.48 -55.06 -2.11
C MET A 1 -32.00 -55.43 -2.10
N GLU A 2 -31.05 -54.62 -1.68
CA GLU A 2 -31.02 -53.28 -1.09
C GLU A 2 -29.64 -52.71 -1.43
N GLY A 3 -29.60 -51.46 -1.89
CA GLY A 3 -28.42 -50.63 -1.75
C GLY A 3 -28.52 -49.88 -0.43
N LYS A 4 -27.44 -49.88 0.34
CA LYS A 4 -27.07 -49.04 1.50
C LYS A 4 -25.58 -49.35 1.75
N GLU A 5 -24.67 -48.48 2.11
CA GLU A 5 -24.68 -47.08 2.53
C GLU A 5 -23.22 -46.60 2.43
N GLU A 6 -23.01 -45.31 2.18
CA GLU A 6 -21.71 -44.63 2.24
C GLU A 6 -21.07 -44.79 3.62
N ASP A 7 -19.74 -44.84 3.67
CA ASP A 7 -19.04 -44.24 4.81
C ASP A 7 -17.72 -43.60 4.39
N VAL A 8 -17.72 -42.28 4.54
CA VAL A 8 -16.65 -41.33 4.26
C VAL A 8 -15.56 -41.49 5.31
N ARG A 9 -14.37 -41.96 4.91
CA ARG A 9 -13.14 -41.77 5.73
C ARG A 9 -12.32 -40.61 5.19
N LEU A 10 -12.76 -39.42 5.57
CA LEU A 10 -11.93 -38.21 5.64
C LEU A 10 -10.88 -38.40 6.74
N GLY A 11 -9.62 -38.13 6.40
CA GLY A 11 -8.58 -37.77 7.36
C GLY A 11 -8.05 -38.88 8.26
N ALA A 12 -7.01 -39.59 7.81
CA ALA A 12 -5.99 -40.12 8.72
C ALA A 12 -4.68 -40.39 7.95
N ASN A 13 -3.68 -39.58 8.28
CA ASN A 13 -2.26 -39.93 8.30
C ASN A 13 -1.58 -40.26 6.97
N LYS A 14 -1.12 -39.21 6.26
CA LYS A 14 -0.13 -39.34 5.18
C LYS A 14 1.09 -38.42 5.35
N PHE A 15 1.43 -38.05 6.57
CA PHE A 15 2.71 -37.40 6.88
C PHE A 15 3.35 -38.10 8.08
N PRO A 16 4.55 -38.68 7.94
CA PRO A 16 5.29 -39.14 9.10
C PRO A 16 5.78 -37.91 9.89
N GLU A 17 5.35 -37.81 11.15
CA GLU A 17 5.87 -36.87 12.14
C GLU A 17 7.36 -37.13 12.37
N ARG A 18 8.22 -36.49 11.57
CA ARG A 18 9.67 -36.28 11.82
C ARG A 18 10.24 -35.38 10.73
N GLN A 19 9.81 -34.13 10.69
CA GLN A 19 10.64 -33.06 10.15
C GLN A 19 10.78 -31.98 11.23
N PRO A 20 11.98 -31.73 11.76
CA PRO A 20 12.19 -30.59 12.61
C PRO A 20 11.94 -29.31 11.80
N ILE A 21 11.10 -28.43 12.35
CA ILE A 21 10.83 -27.12 11.80
C ILE A 21 12.11 -26.29 11.91
N GLY A 22 12.70 -25.97 10.76
CA GLY A 22 13.88 -25.12 10.64
C GLY A 22 15.19 -25.90 10.59
N THR A 23 16.11 -25.43 9.75
CA THR A 23 17.53 -25.81 9.63
C THR A 23 17.93 -26.97 8.70
N ALA A 24 17.13 -27.38 7.72
CA ALA A 24 17.67 -28.17 6.61
C ALA A 24 18.21 -27.23 5.52
N ALA A 25 19.54 -27.03 5.51
CA ALA A 25 20.24 -26.55 4.33
C ALA A 25 19.88 -27.47 3.15
N GLN A 26 19.07 -26.96 2.21
CA GLN A 26 18.71 -27.69 1.00
C GLN A 26 19.95 -27.80 0.09
N SER A 27 20.72 -28.86 0.27
CA SER A 27 21.68 -29.33 -0.72
C SER A 27 20.95 -30.06 -1.86
N GLN A 28 21.33 -29.73 -3.09
CA GLN A 28 21.13 -30.46 -4.36
C GLN A 28 19.75 -30.36 -5.05
N ASP A 29 19.68 -29.38 -5.96
CA ASP A 29 19.40 -29.49 -7.42
C ASP A 29 18.42 -30.52 -8.01
N ASP A 30 17.45 -31.04 -7.24
CA ASP A 30 16.32 -31.79 -7.81
C ASP A 30 14.98 -31.09 -7.52
N GLY A 31 14.36 -30.55 -8.57
CA GLY A 31 12.92 -30.26 -8.62
C GLY A 31 12.40 -29.14 -7.71
N LYS A 32 12.93 -27.91 -7.80
CA LYS A 32 12.21 -26.75 -7.25
C LYS A 32 10.94 -26.52 -8.06
N ASP A 33 9.76 -26.71 -7.45
CA ASP A 33 8.45 -26.33 -8.02
C ASP A 33 8.34 -24.83 -8.38
N TYR A 34 9.30 -24.02 -7.93
CA TYR A 34 9.40 -22.61 -8.25
C TYR A 34 10.85 -22.10 -8.11
N THR A 35 11.33 -21.42 -9.15
CA THR A 35 12.57 -20.63 -9.13
C THR A 35 12.22 -19.15 -9.03
N GLU A 36 12.83 -18.44 -8.07
CA GLU A 36 12.65 -16.99 -7.97
C GLU A 36 13.23 -16.30 -9.22
N PRO A 37 12.53 -15.30 -9.78
CA PRO A 37 13.08 -14.50 -10.86
C PRO A 37 14.36 -13.77 -10.39
N PRO A 38 15.31 -13.52 -11.30
CA PRO A 38 16.54 -12.84 -10.95
C PRO A 38 16.24 -11.44 -10.39
N PRO A 39 17.09 -10.92 -9.47
CA PRO A 39 16.96 -9.55 -8.96
C PRO A 39 16.92 -8.54 -10.12
N ALA A 40 15.98 -7.60 -10.06
CA ALA A 40 15.86 -6.55 -11.06
C ALA A 40 17.18 -5.74 -11.15
N PRO A 41 17.64 -5.41 -12.36
CA PRO A 41 18.79 -4.53 -12.54
C PRO A 41 18.50 -3.17 -11.91
N LEU A 42 19.52 -2.53 -11.35
CA LEU A 42 19.36 -1.19 -10.76
C LEU A 42 18.92 -0.17 -11.81
N PHE A 43 19.46 -0.27 -13.01
CA PHE A 43 19.15 0.60 -14.14
C PHE A 43 18.90 -0.26 -15.38
N GLU A 44 17.80 0.02 -16.08
CA GLU A 44 17.40 -0.68 -17.30
C GLU A 44 17.05 0.37 -18.37
N PRO A 45 18.03 0.79 -19.20
CA PRO A 45 17.84 1.90 -20.14
C PRO A 45 16.71 1.66 -21.15
N GLY A 46 16.46 0.39 -21.51
CA GLY A 46 15.41 0.00 -22.45
C GLY A 46 13.99 0.31 -21.96
N GLU A 47 13.78 0.52 -20.67
CA GLU A 47 12.47 0.90 -20.13
C GLU A 47 11.99 2.25 -20.67
N LEU A 48 12.89 3.21 -20.86
CA LEU A 48 12.54 4.56 -21.33
C LEU A 48 12.06 4.58 -22.78
N SER A 49 12.43 3.57 -23.57
CA SER A 49 11.91 3.37 -24.93
C SER A 49 10.61 2.56 -24.98
N SER A 50 10.18 1.97 -23.85
CA SER A 50 9.03 1.07 -23.81
C SER A 50 7.72 1.83 -23.63
N TRP A 51 6.75 1.61 -24.52
CA TRP A 51 5.41 2.17 -24.34
C TRP A 51 4.67 1.60 -23.13
N SER A 52 4.94 0.34 -22.78
CA SER A 52 4.38 -0.30 -21.58
C SER A 52 4.86 0.38 -20.29
N PHE A 53 6.06 0.97 -20.27
CA PHE A 53 6.56 1.78 -19.15
C PHE A 53 5.72 3.05 -18.94
N TYR A 54 5.47 3.82 -20.00
CA TYR A 54 4.64 5.03 -19.90
C TYR A 54 3.18 4.71 -19.56
N ARG A 55 2.63 3.62 -20.11
CA ARG A 55 1.29 3.12 -19.75
C ARG A 55 1.19 2.79 -18.25
N ALA A 56 2.23 2.16 -17.68
CA ALA A 56 2.29 1.89 -16.25
C ALA A 56 2.29 3.20 -15.43
N GLY A 57 3.08 4.20 -15.82
CA GLY A 57 3.07 5.51 -15.16
C GLY A 57 1.72 6.22 -15.24
N ILE A 58 1.05 6.19 -16.39
CA ILE A 58 -0.30 6.74 -16.54
C ILE A 58 -1.30 6.01 -15.64
N ALA A 59 -1.20 4.68 -15.54
CA ALA A 59 -2.05 3.89 -14.65
C ALA A 59 -1.85 4.28 -13.17
N GLU A 60 -0.61 4.45 -12.72
CA GLU A 60 -0.29 4.92 -11.36
C GLU A 60 -0.83 6.34 -11.10
N PHE A 61 -0.71 7.25 -12.07
CA PHE A 61 -1.28 8.59 -11.98
C PHE A 61 -2.80 8.57 -11.84
N VAL A 62 -3.50 7.87 -12.74
CA VAL A 62 -4.97 7.81 -12.74
C VAL A 62 -5.49 7.13 -11.49
N ALA A 63 -4.87 6.03 -11.07
CA ALA A 63 -5.26 5.35 -9.84
C ALA A 63 -5.06 6.25 -8.62
N THR A 64 -3.93 6.93 -8.50
CA THR A 64 -3.68 7.83 -7.36
C THR A 64 -4.60 9.06 -7.40
N PHE A 65 -4.93 9.58 -8.58
CA PHE A 65 -5.95 10.62 -8.76
C PHE A 65 -7.31 10.18 -8.20
N LEU A 66 -7.82 9.02 -8.64
CA LEU A 66 -9.11 8.49 -8.19
C LEU A 66 -9.11 8.19 -6.70
N PHE A 67 -8.01 7.63 -6.19
CA PHE A 67 -7.81 7.36 -4.78
C PHE A 67 -7.98 8.62 -3.93
N LEU A 68 -7.24 9.69 -4.25
CA LEU A 68 -7.31 10.94 -3.49
C LEU A 68 -8.65 11.66 -3.68
N TYR A 69 -9.20 11.64 -4.89
CA TYR A 69 -10.51 12.22 -5.18
C TYR A 69 -11.60 11.62 -4.28
N ILE A 70 -11.76 10.29 -4.28
CA ILE A 70 -12.80 9.62 -3.49
C ILE A 70 -12.54 9.81 -1.99
N THR A 71 -11.33 9.52 -1.52
CA THR A 71 -11.05 9.48 -0.07
C THR A 71 -11.14 10.86 0.57
N ILE A 72 -10.57 11.90 -0.03
CA ILE A 72 -10.69 13.27 0.50
C ILE A 72 -12.15 13.71 0.46
N LEU A 73 -12.90 13.43 -0.62
CA LEU A 73 -14.30 13.82 -0.69
C LEU A 73 -15.15 13.13 0.40
N THR A 74 -14.87 11.85 0.70
CA THR A 74 -15.48 11.14 1.83
C THR A 74 -15.13 11.80 3.17
N VAL A 75 -13.85 12.12 3.40
CA VAL A 75 -13.41 12.83 4.62
C VAL A 75 -14.17 14.14 4.77
N MET A 76 -14.23 14.95 3.72
CA MET A 76 -14.95 16.22 3.72
C MET A 76 -16.45 16.05 4.01
N GLY A 77 -17.07 15.01 3.45
CA GLY A 77 -18.48 14.69 3.72
C GLY A 77 -18.75 14.28 5.17
N VAL A 78 -17.77 13.69 5.86
CA VAL A 78 -17.89 13.29 7.26
C VAL A 78 -17.62 14.45 8.22
N VAL A 79 -16.60 15.28 7.94
CA VAL A 79 -16.21 16.39 8.84
C VAL A 79 -17.03 17.66 8.63
N LYS A 80 -17.77 17.76 7.52
CA LYS A 80 -18.68 18.89 7.28
C LYS A 80 -19.73 18.96 8.41
N PRO A 81 -19.97 20.14 9.01
CA PRO A 81 -20.97 20.29 10.05
C PRO A 81 -22.34 19.80 9.56
N VAL A 82 -22.95 18.93 10.36
CA VAL A 82 -24.32 18.49 10.16
C VAL A 82 -25.25 19.66 10.54
N ASP A 83 -26.29 19.92 9.72
CA ASP A 83 -27.26 21.00 9.97
C ASP A 83 -27.78 20.95 11.43
N PRO A 84 -28.02 22.11 12.09
CA PRO A 84 -28.61 22.14 13.42
C PRO A 84 -29.97 21.40 13.40
N GLY A 85 -30.05 20.23 14.01
CA GLY A 85 -31.25 19.37 14.04
C GLY A 85 -31.10 18.00 13.38
N LYS A 86 -30.01 17.74 12.63
CA LYS A 86 -29.69 16.40 12.13
C LYS A 86 -28.71 15.69 13.07
N ASN A 87 -28.89 14.38 13.24
CA ASN A 87 -28.10 13.58 14.17
C ASN A 87 -26.61 13.56 13.75
N LYS A 88 -25.67 13.71 14.69
CA LYS A 88 -24.22 13.70 14.41
C LYS A 88 -23.73 12.38 13.78
N CYS A 89 -24.52 11.31 13.93
CA CYS A 89 -24.27 9.99 13.35
C CYS A 89 -24.94 9.77 11.98
N ALA A 90 -25.41 10.82 11.29
CA ALA A 90 -26.16 10.69 10.03
C ALA A 90 -25.28 10.49 8.78
N ASN A 91 -23.95 10.45 8.92
CA ASN A 91 -23.01 10.21 7.82
C ASN A 91 -22.29 8.86 7.99
N VAL A 92 -21.40 8.52 7.06
CA VAL A 92 -20.66 7.24 7.05
C VAL A 92 -19.69 7.06 8.23
N GLY A 93 -19.47 8.11 9.02
CA GLY A 93 -18.59 8.11 10.20
C GLY A 93 -17.11 7.91 9.87
N ILE A 94 -16.29 7.87 10.91
CA ILE A 94 -14.84 7.62 10.79
C ILE A 94 -14.58 6.21 10.21
N GLN A 95 -15.44 5.24 10.52
CA GLN A 95 -15.35 3.90 9.93
C GLN A 95 -15.56 3.93 8.40
N GLY A 96 -16.50 4.77 7.92
CA GLY A 96 -16.69 5.01 6.49
C GLY A 96 -15.49 5.66 5.81
N ILE A 97 -14.77 6.54 6.51
CA ILE A 97 -13.47 7.06 6.04
C ILE A 97 -12.48 5.91 5.86
N ALA A 98 -12.30 5.07 6.88
CA ALA A 98 -11.39 3.93 6.80
C ALA A 98 -11.75 2.98 5.64
N TRP A 99 -13.04 2.70 5.44
CA TRP A 99 -13.53 1.91 4.31
C TRP A 99 -13.22 2.55 2.95
N ALA A 100 -13.38 3.87 2.82
CA ALA A 100 -13.05 4.56 1.58
C ALA A 100 -11.55 4.40 1.23
N PHE A 101 -10.66 4.53 2.21
CA PHE A 101 -9.22 4.36 1.98
C PHE A 101 -8.87 2.92 1.61
N GLY A 102 -9.28 1.93 2.42
CA GLY A 102 -8.96 0.53 2.15
C GLY A 102 -9.65 -0.04 0.92
N GLY A 103 -10.93 0.28 0.73
CA GLY A 103 -11.73 -0.15 -0.41
C GLY A 103 -11.24 0.42 -1.74
N MET A 104 -10.81 1.69 -1.77
CA MET A 104 -10.21 2.26 -2.98
C MET A 104 -8.87 1.63 -3.31
N ILE A 105 -8.03 1.33 -2.32
CA ILE A 105 -6.78 0.59 -2.57
C ILE A 105 -7.09 -0.81 -3.12
N PHE A 106 -8.02 -1.55 -2.52
CA PHE A 106 -8.45 -2.85 -3.06
C PHE A 106 -8.88 -2.74 -4.54
N ALA A 107 -9.81 -1.84 -4.85
CA ALA A 107 -10.34 -1.70 -6.20
C ALA A 107 -9.26 -1.27 -7.21
N LEU A 108 -8.43 -0.30 -6.85
CA LEU A 108 -7.43 0.25 -7.76
C LEU A 108 -6.24 -0.68 -7.96
N VAL A 109 -5.78 -1.40 -6.92
CA VAL A 109 -4.76 -2.45 -7.07
C VAL A 109 -5.31 -3.53 -8.00
N TYR A 110 -6.57 -3.97 -7.84
CA TYR A 110 -7.18 -4.93 -8.74
C TYR A 110 -7.16 -4.45 -10.21
N CYS A 111 -7.52 -3.20 -10.45
CA CYS A 111 -7.55 -2.63 -11.81
C CYS A 111 -6.15 -2.45 -12.42
N THR A 112 -5.11 -2.19 -11.62
CA THR A 112 -3.79 -1.76 -12.12
C THR A 112 -2.67 -2.78 -11.92
N ALA A 113 -2.88 -3.84 -11.13
CA ALA A 113 -1.85 -4.84 -10.84
C ALA A 113 -1.25 -5.47 -12.10
N GLY A 114 -2.08 -5.78 -13.11
CA GLY A 114 -1.61 -6.33 -14.38
C GLY A 114 -0.93 -5.32 -15.32
N ILE A 115 -0.97 -4.03 -15.00
CA ILE A 115 -0.46 -2.94 -15.84
C ILE A 115 0.80 -2.31 -15.23
N SER A 116 0.70 -1.78 -14.01
CA SER A 116 1.81 -1.09 -13.33
C SER A 116 2.43 -1.88 -12.18
N GLY A 117 1.76 -2.94 -11.72
CA GLY A 117 2.02 -3.58 -10.43
C GLY A 117 1.11 -3.08 -9.30
N GLY A 118 0.32 -2.02 -9.54
CA GLY A 118 -0.67 -1.50 -8.59
C GLY A 118 -0.05 -0.99 -7.30
N HIS A 119 0.94 -0.10 -7.39
CA HIS A 119 1.64 0.40 -6.21
C HIS A 119 0.84 1.49 -5.49
N ILE A 120 0.40 2.52 -6.23
CA ILE A 120 -0.47 3.63 -5.80
C ILE A 120 0.08 4.38 -4.56
N ASN A 121 1.36 4.15 -4.23
CA ASN A 121 1.99 4.56 -2.99
C ASN A 121 3.53 4.57 -3.14
N PRO A 122 4.20 5.71 -2.87
CA PRO A 122 5.66 5.77 -2.90
C PRO A 122 6.34 4.81 -1.93
N ALA A 123 5.78 4.59 -0.73
CA ALA A 123 6.37 3.68 0.26
C ALA A 123 6.32 2.21 -0.21
N VAL A 124 5.23 1.80 -0.87
CA VAL A 124 5.11 0.47 -1.50
C VAL A 124 6.12 0.32 -2.64
N THR A 125 6.19 1.33 -3.52
CA THR A 125 7.15 1.39 -4.63
C THR A 125 8.59 1.28 -4.12
N PHE A 126 8.91 2.01 -3.05
CA PHE A 126 10.21 2.01 -2.40
C PHE A 126 10.55 0.64 -1.79
N GLY A 127 9.61 0.02 -1.06
CA GLY A 127 9.81 -1.33 -0.52
C GLY A 127 10.13 -2.36 -1.61
N LEU A 128 9.35 -2.37 -2.69
CA LEU A 128 9.58 -3.26 -3.83
C LEU A 128 10.93 -3.02 -4.53
N PHE A 129 11.35 -1.75 -4.61
CA PHE A 129 12.69 -1.37 -5.09
C PHE A 129 13.80 -1.93 -4.18
N LEU A 130 13.69 -1.76 -2.85
CA LEU A 130 14.67 -2.31 -1.90
C LEU A 130 14.77 -3.83 -1.98
N ALA A 131 13.66 -4.51 -2.23
CA ALA A 131 13.60 -5.95 -2.44
C ALA A 131 14.05 -6.39 -3.85
N ARG A 132 14.65 -5.49 -4.66
CA ARG A 132 15.12 -5.75 -6.03
C ARG A 132 14.03 -6.34 -6.95
N LYS A 133 12.78 -5.92 -6.75
CA LYS A 133 11.65 -6.28 -7.63
C LYS A 133 11.31 -5.19 -8.65
N LEU A 134 11.97 -4.04 -8.55
CA LEU A 134 11.75 -2.86 -9.39
C LEU A 134 13.09 -2.19 -9.70
N SER A 135 13.26 -1.68 -10.92
CA SER A 135 14.41 -0.84 -11.28
C SER A 135 14.31 0.54 -10.59
N LEU A 136 15.44 1.24 -10.45
CA LEU A 136 15.45 2.60 -9.89
C LEU A 136 14.66 3.57 -10.79
N THR A 137 14.82 3.46 -12.11
CA THR A 137 14.14 4.30 -13.10
C THR A 137 12.63 4.21 -12.95
N ARG A 138 12.10 2.99 -12.88
CA ARG A 138 10.66 2.75 -12.69
C ARG A 138 10.19 3.19 -11.31
N ALA A 139 10.98 2.97 -10.27
CA ALA A 139 10.65 3.43 -8.92
C ALA A 139 10.42 4.95 -8.88
N LEU A 140 11.38 5.73 -9.38
CA LEU A 140 11.30 7.19 -9.38
C LEU A 140 10.15 7.68 -10.27
N PHE A 141 9.98 7.11 -11.47
CA PHE A 141 8.91 7.51 -12.36
C PHE A 141 7.52 7.25 -11.75
N CYS A 142 7.30 6.07 -11.15
CA CYS A 142 6.04 5.77 -10.46
C CYS A 142 5.79 6.72 -9.29
N MET A 143 6.79 7.02 -8.46
CA MET A 143 6.64 7.95 -7.33
C MET A 143 6.22 9.36 -7.79
N VAL A 144 6.82 9.86 -8.88
CA VAL A 144 6.44 11.14 -9.47
C VAL A 144 4.98 11.10 -9.98
N MET A 145 4.60 10.07 -10.74
CA MET A 145 3.25 9.94 -11.27
C MET A 145 2.20 9.80 -10.16
N GLN A 146 2.50 9.08 -9.09
CA GLN A 146 1.66 8.98 -7.89
C GLN A 146 1.46 10.35 -7.23
N CYS A 147 2.54 11.10 -7.01
CA CYS A 147 2.47 12.45 -6.42
C CYS A 147 1.63 13.40 -7.28
N LEU A 148 1.84 13.42 -8.60
CA LEU A 148 1.06 14.24 -9.52
C LEU A 148 -0.42 13.86 -9.51
N GLY A 149 -0.74 12.56 -9.52
CA GLY A 149 -2.11 12.06 -9.42
C GLY A 149 -2.77 12.52 -8.12
N ALA A 150 -2.07 12.40 -6.99
CA ALA A 150 -2.57 12.82 -5.69
C ALA A 150 -2.89 14.32 -5.62
N ILE A 151 -2.00 15.16 -6.17
CA ILE A 151 -2.20 16.62 -6.26
C ILE A 151 -3.45 16.93 -7.09
N CYS A 152 -3.60 16.31 -8.27
CA CYS A 152 -4.77 16.51 -9.12
C CYS A 152 -6.08 16.06 -8.44
N GLY A 153 -6.07 14.91 -7.76
CA GLY A 153 -7.25 14.38 -7.06
C GLY A 153 -7.71 15.31 -5.94
N ALA A 154 -6.77 15.76 -5.09
CA ALA A 154 -7.04 16.75 -4.04
C ALA A 154 -7.51 18.09 -4.63
N GLY A 155 -6.91 18.54 -5.73
CA GLY A 155 -7.25 19.78 -6.42
C GLY A 155 -8.69 19.82 -6.92
N VAL A 156 -9.19 18.70 -7.49
CA VAL A 156 -10.61 18.59 -7.90
C VAL A 156 -11.55 18.75 -6.71
N VAL A 157 -11.26 18.10 -5.58
CA VAL A 157 -12.09 18.22 -4.38
C VAL A 157 -12.09 19.65 -3.83
N ARG A 158 -10.94 20.33 -3.84
CA ARG A 158 -10.85 21.76 -3.51
C ARG A 158 -11.69 22.62 -4.47
N GLY A 159 -11.75 22.27 -5.76
CA GLY A 159 -12.59 22.93 -6.75
C GLY A 159 -14.08 22.85 -6.41
N PHE A 160 -14.55 21.70 -5.92
CA PHE A 160 -15.95 21.49 -5.54
C PHE A 160 -16.33 22.20 -4.24
N LEU A 161 -15.47 22.14 -3.23
CA LEU A 161 -15.79 22.59 -1.87
C LEU A 161 -15.24 23.99 -1.54
N LYS A 162 -14.35 24.53 -2.37
CA LYS A 162 -13.79 25.89 -2.29
C LYS A 162 -13.31 26.24 -0.87
N GLY A 163 -13.92 27.24 -0.24
CA GLY A 163 -13.56 27.68 1.12
C GLY A 163 -13.82 26.64 2.20
N GLU A 164 -14.82 25.75 2.01
CA GLU A 164 -15.10 24.68 2.97
C GLU A 164 -13.96 23.67 3.06
N TYR A 165 -13.31 23.37 1.93
CA TYR A 165 -12.14 22.49 1.88
C TYR A 165 -11.04 22.97 2.84
N VAL A 166 -10.69 24.25 2.76
CA VAL A 166 -9.65 24.85 3.60
C VAL A 166 -10.11 24.95 5.06
N ARG A 167 -11.36 25.31 5.32
CA ARG A 167 -11.90 25.37 6.69
C ARG A 167 -11.89 24.01 7.39
N LEU A 168 -12.02 22.92 6.63
CA LEU A 168 -12.12 21.55 7.12
C LEU A 168 -10.79 20.79 7.01
N ASN A 169 -9.66 21.49 7.01
CA ASN A 169 -8.30 20.94 6.95
C ASN A 169 -7.93 20.18 5.66
N GLY A 170 -8.77 20.20 4.62
CA GLY A 170 -8.46 19.66 3.29
C GLY A 170 -8.14 18.16 3.20
N GLY A 171 -8.39 17.39 4.26
CA GLY A 171 -7.95 15.99 4.35
C GLY A 171 -6.43 15.82 4.47
N ALA A 172 -5.70 16.89 4.81
CA ALA A 172 -4.27 16.86 5.05
C ALA A 172 -3.92 16.06 6.32
N ASN A 173 -2.75 15.42 6.32
CA ASN A 173 -2.21 14.75 7.50
C ASN A 173 -1.41 15.74 8.35
N PHE A 174 -1.55 15.63 9.67
CA PHE A 174 -0.75 16.32 10.69
C PHE A 174 -0.99 15.61 12.02
N VAL A 175 -0.14 15.83 13.01
CA VAL A 175 -0.28 15.21 14.32
C VAL A 175 -1.47 15.83 15.06
N ALA A 176 -2.36 14.98 15.55
CA ALA A 176 -3.54 15.40 16.31
C ALA A 176 -3.12 15.98 17.67
N PRO A 177 -3.87 16.97 18.21
CA PRO A 177 -3.59 17.51 19.53
C PRO A 177 -3.63 16.40 20.59
N GLY A 178 -2.68 16.44 21.53
CA GLY A 178 -2.51 15.40 22.56
C GLY A 178 -1.49 14.31 22.21
N TYR A 179 -1.00 14.28 20.97
CA TYR A 179 0.11 13.41 20.55
C TYR A 179 1.37 14.23 20.26
N THR A 180 2.52 13.64 20.50
CA THR A 180 3.83 14.19 20.13
C THR A 180 4.17 13.85 18.68
N LYS A 181 5.14 14.57 18.09
CA LYS A 181 5.68 14.22 16.76
C LYS A 181 6.29 12.81 16.74
N GLY A 182 6.82 12.34 17.87
CA GLY A 182 7.33 10.98 18.04
C GLY A 182 6.23 9.93 17.94
N ASP A 183 5.07 10.19 18.56
CA ASP A 183 3.90 9.30 18.48
C ASP A 183 3.38 9.20 17.04
N GLY A 184 3.28 10.36 16.36
CA GLY A 184 2.92 10.41 14.95
C GLY A 184 3.89 9.62 14.06
N LEU A 185 5.19 9.82 14.24
CA LEU A 185 6.22 9.07 13.50
C LEU A 185 6.15 7.57 13.77
N GLY A 186 6.02 7.16 15.03
CA GLY A 186 5.90 5.74 15.40
C GLY A 186 4.67 5.09 14.78
N ALA A 187 3.51 5.75 14.82
CA ALA A 187 2.28 5.27 14.21
C ALA A 187 2.42 5.09 12.69
N GLU A 188 3.03 6.04 12.00
CA GLU A 188 3.25 5.98 10.54
C GLU A 188 4.25 4.88 10.15
N ILE A 189 5.31 4.65 10.95
CA ILE A 189 6.26 3.56 10.74
C ILE A 189 5.55 2.20 10.85
N VAL A 190 4.85 1.96 11.95
CA VAL A 190 4.18 0.67 12.21
C VAL A 190 3.04 0.44 11.22
N GLY A 191 2.23 1.46 10.95
CA GLY A 191 1.14 1.37 9.97
C GLY A 191 1.66 1.04 8.57
N THR A 192 2.75 1.69 8.15
CA THR A 192 3.35 1.41 6.83
C THR A 192 4.04 0.05 6.80
N PHE A 193 4.66 -0.39 7.90
CA PHE A 193 5.21 -1.74 8.01
C PHE A 193 4.12 -2.80 7.76
N VAL A 194 2.95 -2.66 8.42
CA VAL A 194 1.82 -3.59 8.22
C VAL A 194 1.37 -3.62 6.76
N LEU A 195 1.24 -2.46 6.13
CA LEU A 195 0.88 -2.36 4.71
C LEU A 195 1.91 -3.05 3.82
N VAL A 196 3.18 -2.66 3.92
CA VAL A 196 4.23 -3.12 2.99
C VAL A 196 4.58 -4.59 3.24
N TYR A 197 4.53 -5.05 4.48
CA TYR A 197 4.63 -6.49 4.78
C TYR A 197 3.50 -7.26 4.10
N THR A 198 2.26 -6.78 4.19
CA THR A 198 1.12 -7.38 3.49
C THR A 198 1.32 -7.39 1.97
N VAL A 199 1.85 -6.31 1.39
CA VAL A 199 2.18 -6.26 -0.04
C VAL A 199 3.15 -7.39 -0.40
N PHE A 200 4.23 -7.57 0.37
CA PHE A 200 5.18 -8.64 0.11
C PHE A 200 4.55 -10.04 0.21
N SER A 201 3.76 -10.30 1.25
CA SER A 201 3.04 -11.57 1.40
C SER A 201 1.98 -11.80 0.31
N ALA A 202 1.44 -10.72 -0.27
CA ALA A 202 0.46 -10.74 -1.35
C ALA A 202 1.09 -10.76 -2.76
N THR A 203 2.43 -10.75 -2.88
CA THR A 203 3.09 -10.87 -4.18
C THR A 203 2.92 -12.27 -4.75
N ASP A 204 2.32 -12.37 -5.94
CA ASP A 204 2.30 -13.62 -6.70
C ASP A 204 3.68 -13.83 -7.31
N ALA A 205 4.37 -14.85 -6.83
CA ALA A 205 5.72 -15.20 -7.25
C ALA A 205 5.76 -15.66 -8.73
N LYS A 206 4.64 -16.14 -9.28
CA LYS A 206 4.54 -16.74 -10.61
C LYS A 206 4.00 -15.79 -11.68
N ARG A 207 3.49 -14.61 -11.32
CA ARG A 207 2.86 -13.68 -12.26
C ARG A 207 3.47 -12.29 -12.17
N SER A 208 3.77 -11.71 -13.33
CA SER A 208 4.29 -10.35 -13.45
C SER A 208 3.34 -9.45 -14.24
N ALA A 209 3.38 -8.15 -13.95
CA ALA A 209 2.69 -7.12 -14.71
C ALA A 209 3.22 -7.06 -16.15
N ARG A 210 2.35 -6.63 -17.06
CA ARG A 210 2.57 -6.70 -18.51
C ARG A 210 3.93 -6.11 -18.93
N ASP A 211 4.67 -6.90 -19.72
CA ASP A 211 5.98 -6.54 -20.28
C ASP A 211 6.98 -6.03 -19.24
N SER A 212 6.96 -6.59 -18.02
CA SER A 212 7.85 -6.21 -16.92
C SER A 212 8.10 -7.36 -15.95
N HIS A 213 9.07 -7.20 -15.05
CA HIS A 213 9.36 -8.12 -13.95
C HIS A 213 8.62 -7.78 -12.64
N VAL A 214 7.69 -6.81 -12.67
CA VAL A 214 6.98 -6.35 -11.47
C VAL A 214 5.94 -7.41 -11.07
N PRO A 215 5.91 -7.91 -9.83
CA PRO A 215 4.96 -8.96 -9.43
C PRO A 215 3.51 -8.45 -9.44
N ILE A 216 2.56 -9.33 -9.76
CA ILE A 216 1.13 -9.07 -9.54
C ILE A 216 0.82 -9.19 -8.04
N LEU A 217 -0.02 -8.30 -7.53
CA LEU A 217 -0.41 -8.25 -6.13
C LEU A 217 -1.83 -8.80 -5.93
N ALA A 218 -2.04 -9.59 -4.87
CA ALA A 218 -3.39 -9.94 -4.42
C ALA A 218 -4.04 -8.71 -3.75
N PRO A 219 -5.10 -8.12 -4.35
CA PRO A 219 -5.54 -6.78 -3.96
C PRO A 219 -6.34 -6.74 -2.66
N LEU A 220 -7.08 -7.82 -2.34
CA LEU A 220 -7.98 -7.84 -1.19
C LEU A 220 -7.24 -7.71 0.16
N PRO A 221 -6.19 -8.52 0.45
CA PRO A 221 -5.42 -8.35 1.69
C PRO A 221 -4.78 -6.96 1.80
N ILE A 222 -4.29 -6.39 0.70
CA ILE A 222 -3.64 -5.09 0.69
C ILE A 222 -4.63 -3.98 1.05
N GLY A 223 -5.81 -3.95 0.42
CA GLY A 223 -6.86 -3.01 0.77
C GLY A 223 -7.34 -3.17 2.21
N PHE A 224 -7.41 -4.40 2.71
CA PHE A 224 -7.80 -4.68 4.10
C PHE A 224 -6.74 -4.23 5.11
N ALA A 225 -5.45 -4.38 4.81
CA ALA A 225 -4.37 -3.85 5.63
C ALA A 225 -4.46 -2.32 5.74
N VAL A 226 -4.69 -1.62 4.62
CA VAL A 226 -4.93 -0.17 4.62
C VAL A 226 -6.14 0.17 5.48
N PHE A 227 -7.26 -0.54 5.34
CA PHE A 227 -8.47 -0.34 6.16
C PHE A 227 -8.18 -0.47 7.66
N LEU A 228 -7.53 -1.56 8.08
CA LEU A 228 -7.23 -1.83 9.49
C LEU A 228 -6.29 -0.78 10.09
N VAL A 229 -5.25 -0.38 9.33
CA VAL A 229 -4.36 0.69 9.77
C VAL A 229 -5.14 2.00 9.94
N HIS A 230 -6.02 2.36 9.00
CA HIS A 230 -6.85 3.56 9.14
C HIS A 230 -7.74 3.53 10.39
N LEU A 231 -8.35 2.39 10.73
CA LEU A 231 -9.13 2.27 11.96
C LEU A 231 -8.31 2.63 13.21
N ALA A 232 -7.02 2.27 13.24
CA ALA A 232 -6.14 2.52 14.37
C ALA A 232 -5.50 3.92 14.35
N THR A 233 -5.10 4.43 13.18
CA THR A 233 -4.21 5.60 13.10
C THR A 233 -4.90 6.90 12.68
N ILE A 234 -6.18 6.88 12.26
CA ILE A 234 -6.94 8.12 11.99
C ILE A 234 -6.89 9.09 13.20
N PRO A 235 -7.09 8.64 14.45
CA PRO A 235 -7.07 9.55 15.61
C PRO A 235 -5.72 10.22 15.88
N ILE A 236 -4.60 9.65 15.40
CA ILE A 236 -3.24 10.14 15.68
C ILE A 236 -2.79 11.12 14.60
N THR A 237 -2.92 10.75 13.33
CA THR A 237 -2.35 11.51 12.19
C THR A 237 -3.32 11.72 11.01
N GLY A 238 -4.55 11.21 11.12
CA GLY A 238 -5.44 11.05 9.97
C GLY A 238 -5.01 9.93 9.01
N THR A 239 -4.00 9.14 9.39
CA THR A 239 -3.34 8.07 8.60
C THR A 239 -2.70 8.55 7.30
N GLY A 240 -1.37 8.62 7.30
CA GLY A 240 -0.57 8.91 6.12
C GLY A 240 -0.33 7.64 5.31
N ILE A 241 0.58 6.78 5.80
CA ILE A 241 1.16 5.54 5.24
C ILE A 241 1.47 5.53 3.74
N ASN A 242 1.33 6.67 3.08
CA ASN A 242 1.40 6.91 1.66
C ASN A 242 1.87 8.36 1.43
N PRO A 243 3.16 8.54 1.10
CA PRO A 243 3.73 9.89 0.92
C PRO A 243 3.05 10.71 -0.18
N ALA A 244 2.60 10.09 -1.29
CA ALA A 244 1.90 10.81 -2.36
C ALA A 244 0.56 11.37 -1.88
N ARG A 245 -0.20 10.58 -1.10
CA ARG A 245 -1.46 11.03 -0.47
C ARG A 245 -1.23 12.19 0.48
N SER A 246 -0.19 12.13 1.30
CA SER A 246 0.13 13.19 2.25
C SER A 246 0.61 14.46 1.53
N LEU A 247 1.43 14.31 0.47
CA LEU A 247 1.93 15.44 -0.33
C LEU A 247 0.80 16.13 -1.11
N GLY A 248 -0.04 15.36 -1.80
CA GLY A 248 -1.15 15.89 -2.59
C GLY A 248 -2.10 16.73 -1.75
N ALA A 249 -2.48 16.24 -0.58
CA ALA A 249 -3.32 17.00 0.35
C ALA A 249 -2.60 18.22 0.93
N ALA A 250 -1.31 18.11 1.32
CA ALA A 250 -0.54 19.22 1.88
C ALA A 250 -0.38 20.38 0.88
N ILE A 251 -0.06 20.08 -0.39
CA ILE A 251 0.08 21.09 -1.46
C ILE A 251 -1.24 21.83 -1.69
N ILE A 252 -2.35 21.10 -1.77
CA ILE A 252 -3.65 21.71 -2.08
C ILE A 252 -4.25 22.43 -0.88
N TYR A 253 -4.01 21.95 0.35
CA TYR A 253 -4.43 22.61 1.58
C TYR A 253 -3.59 23.85 1.91
N ASN A 254 -2.26 23.76 1.73
CA ASN A 254 -1.26 24.80 1.87
C ASN A 254 -1.39 25.64 3.16
N LYS A 255 -1.18 25.01 4.31
CA LYS A 255 -1.15 25.66 5.64
C LYS A 255 0.05 25.18 6.44
N ASP A 256 0.61 26.07 7.25
CA ASP A 256 1.83 25.84 8.04
C ASP A 256 1.76 24.54 8.86
N ARG A 257 0.64 24.32 9.56
CA ARG A 257 0.42 23.09 10.34
C ARG A 257 0.61 21.80 9.53
N ALA A 258 0.19 21.77 8.27
CA ALA A 258 0.35 20.58 7.43
C ALA A 258 1.81 20.43 6.97
N TRP A 259 2.52 21.53 6.74
CA TRP A 259 3.92 21.53 6.32
C TRP A 259 4.90 21.23 7.47
N ASP A 260 4.62 21.72 8.68
CA ASP A 260 5.44 21.52 9.89
C ASP A 260 5.58 20.04 10.30
N ASP A 261 4.56 19.24 9.98
CA ASP A 261 4.51 17.80 10.25
C ASP A 261 4.73 16.96 8.99
N HIS A 262 4.85 17.59 7.81
CA HIS A 262 4.83 16.88 6.53
C HIS A 262 5.95 15.83 6.39
N TRP A 263 7.13 16.13 6.95
CA TRP A 263 8.29 15.25 6.91
C TRP A 263 8.02 13.86 7.53
N ILE A 264 7.12 13.80 8.52
CA ILE A 264 6.73 12.55 9.20
C ILE A 264 6.14 11.56 8.19
N PHE A 265 5.35 12.07 7.24
CA PHE A 265 4.64 11.26 6.25
C PHE A 265 5.49 10.85 5.05
N TRP A 266 6.77 11.22 5.03
CA TRP A 266 7.78 10.66 4.14
C TRP A 266 8.72 9.73 4.89
N VAL A 267 9.29 10.22 5.99
CA VAL A 267 10.28 9.50 6.78
C VAL A 267 9.67 8.25 7.42
N GLY A 268 8.51 8.38 8.07
CA GLY A 268 7.83 7.26 8.72
C GLY A 268 7.50 6.13 7.73
N PRO A 269 6.78 6.42 6.63
CA PRO A 269 6.46 5.41 5.64
C PRO A 269 7.67 4.76 4.97
N PHE A 270 8.73 5.50 4.65
CA PHE A 270 9.94 4.91 4.07
C PHE A 270 10.70 4.01 5.05
N ILE A 271 10.78 4.39 6.34
CA ILE A 271 11.34 3.51 7.37
C ILE A 271 10.50 2.24 7.52
N GLY A 272 9.17 2.38 7.64
CA GLY A 272 8.27 1.22 7.75
C GLY A 272 8.37 0.27 6.56
N ALA A 273 8.44 0.82 5.34
CA ALA A 273 8.63 0.04 4.12
C ALA A 273 9.99 -0.68 4.07
N ALA A 274 11.07 -0.02 4.48
CA ALA A 274 12.40 -0.61 4.54
C ALA A 274 12.47 -1.75 5.56
N LEU A 275 11.88 -1.57 6.75
CA LEU A 275 11.80 -2.61 7.76
C LEU A 275 10.99 -3.81 7.28
N ALA A 276 9.86 -3.58 6.60
CA ALA A 276 9.05 -4.66 6.02
C ALA A 276 9.80 -5.43 4.93
N ALA A 277 10.54 -4.72 4.05
CA ALA A 277 11.38 -5.33 3.04
C ALA A 277 12.49 -6.18 3.67
N LEU A 278 13.19 -5.65 4.67
CA LEU A 278 14.25 -6.36 5.39
C LEU A 278 13.69 -7.61 6.08
N TYR A 279 12.59 -7.47 6.81
CA TYR A 279 11.94 -8.59 7.51
C TYR A 279 11.53 -9.70 6.54
N HIS A 280 10.84 -9.34 5.46
CA HIS A 280 10.36 -10.34 4.50
C HIS A 280 11.51 -11.03 3.74
N GLN A 281 12.51 -10.28 3.27
CA GLN A 281 13.60 -10.84 2.47
C GLN A 281 14.62 -11.62 3.30
N VAL A 282 15.00 -11.09 4.48
CA VAL A 282 16.09 -11.67 5.29
C VAL A 282 15.57 -12.68 6.30
N VAL A 283 14.45 -12.39 6.97
CA VAL A 283 13.95 -13.25 8.08
C VAL A 283 13.03 -14.33 7.54
N ILE A 284 12.03 -13.97 6.71
CA ILE A 284 11.02 -14.94 6.25
C ILE A 284 11.54 -15.79 5.09
N ARG A 285 12.06 -15.18 4.03
CA ARG A 285 12.58 -15.92 2.87
C ARG A 285 13.99 -16.46 3.06
N ALA A 286 14.68 -16.05 4.13
CA ALA A 286 16.02 -16.51 4.50
C ALA A 286 16.94 -16.69 3.28
N ILE A 287 17.17 -15.61 2.52
CA ILE A 287 18.17 -15.63 1.45
C ILE A 287 19.45 -16.21 2.06
N PRO A 288 19.95 -17.36 1.59
CA PRO A 288 21.07 -18.00 2.24
C PRO A 288 22.24 -17.04 2.18
N PHE A 289 22.66 -16.56 3.36
CA PHE A 289 23.94 -15.89 3.48
C PHE A 289 24.98 -16.89 3.00
N LYS A 290 25.54 -16.65 1.81
CA LYS A 290 26.78 -17.31 1.43
C LYS A 290 27.81 -16.82 2.44
N SER A 291 28.02 -17.60 3.51
CA SER A 291 29.23 -17.45 4.31
C SER A 291 30.39 -17.60 3.33
N LYS A 292 31.25 -16.59 3.29
CA LYS A 292 32.57 -16.74 2.67
C LYS A 292 33.35 -17.81 3.41
#